data_AF-A0A8T4ZSG5-F1
#
_entry.id   AF-A0A8T4ZSG5-F1
#
_cell.length_a   1.000
_cell.length_b   1.000
_cell.length_c   1.000
_cell.angle_alpha   90.00
_cell.angle_beta   90.00
_cell.angle_gamma   90.00
#
_symmetry.space_group_name_H-M   'P 1'
#
loop_
_entity.id
_entity.type
_entity.pdbx_description
1 polymer ?
#
loop_
_entity_poly.entity_id
_entity_poly.type
_entity_poly.pdbx_seq_one_letter_code
_entity_poly.pdbx_strand_id
1 'polypeptide(L)' 'MIDEILAELCSLGYEWTDKNVIINLLRNHGFTDEEVKKILNFLVKYFLEVDESRGKIRPSKSLRKLYE' A
#
# COMPACT_ATOMS: atom_id res chain seq x y z
N MET A 1 -2.23 13.93 0.48
CA MET A 1 -1.54 12.99 1.38
C MET A 1 -2.02 11.54 1.21
N ILE A 2 -3.22 11.12 1.68
CA ILE A 2 -3.64 9.71 1.52
C ILE A 2 -3.98 9.33 0.07
N ASP A 3 -4.64 10.21 -0.69
CA ASP A 3 -4.93 9.97 -2.12
C ASP A 3 -3.65 9.87 -2.96
N GLU A 4 -2.63 10.67 -2.65
CA GLU A 4 -1.33 10.60 -3.33
C GLU A 4 -0.65 9.25 -3.07
N ILE A 5 -0.70 8.76 -1.83
CA ILE A 5 -0.19 7.43 -1.47
C ILE A 5 -0.96 6.35 -2.23
N LEU A 6 -2.29 6.44 -2.29
CA LEU A 6 -3.12 5.46 -3.00
C LEU A 6 -2.85 5.50 -4.52
N ALA A 7 -2.67 6.69 -5.10
CA ALA A 7 -2.30 6.86 -6.50
C ALA A 7 -0.92 6.27 -6.80
N GLU A 8 0.09 6.55 -5.97
CA GLU A 8 1.42 5.94 -6.09
C GLU A 8 1.35 4.42 -5.94
N LEU A 9 0.55 3.90 -5.02
CA LEU A 9 0.34 2.47 -4.85
C LEU A 9 -0.31 1.83 -6.08
N CYS A 10 -1.28 2.48 -6.70
CA CYS A 10 -1.88 2.02 -7.95
C CYS A 10 -0.89 2.09 -9.12
N SER A 11 0.05 3.05 -9.11
CA SER A 11 1.10 3.16 -10.13
C SER A 11 2.10 2.00 -10.12
N LEU A 12 2.23 1.28 -8.99
CA LEU A 12 3.02 0.04 -8.90
C LEU A 12 2.44 -1.11 -9.74
N GLY A 13 1.22 -0.94 -10.27
CA GLY A 13 0.64 -1.83 -11.27
C GLY A 13 0.04 -3.11 -10.70
N TYR A 14 -0.02 -4.14 -11.56
CA TYR A 14 -0.74 -5.39 -11.27
C TYR A 14 0.04 -6.36 -10.38
N GLU A 15 1.34 -6.16 -10.25
CA GLU A 15 2.28 -7.15 -9.69
C GLU A 15 2.35 -7.15 -8.17
N TRP A 16 2.77 -8.30 -7.63
CA TRP A 16 3.06 -8.47 -6.22
C TRP A 16 4.37 -7.76 -5.86
N THR A 17 4.28 -6.78 -4.97
CA THR A 17 5.42 -5.97 -4.53
C THR A 17 5.78 -6.31 -3.09
N ASP A 18 7.07 -6.20 -2.75
CA ASP A 18 7.54 -6.39 -1.37
C ASP A 18 6.89 -5.34 -0.44
N LYS A 19 6.39 -5.77 0.73
CA LYS A 19 5.73 -4.84 1.66
C LYS A 19 6.61 -3.68 2.09
N ASN A 20 7.94 -3.88 2.09
CA ASN A 20 8.90 -2.88 2.47
C ASN A 20 8.89 -1.68 1.52
N VAL A 21 8.44 -1.86 0.27
CA VAL A 21 8.26 -0.74 -0.67
C VAL A 21 7.18 0.22 -0.16
N ILE A 22 6.03 -0.28 0.30
CA ILE A 22 4.97 0.56 0.88
C ILE A 22 5.45 1.21 2.18
N ILE A 23 6.15 0.46 3.03
CA ILE A 23 6.72 1.00 4.28
C ILE A 23 7.67 2.18 3.97
N ASN A 24 8.55 2.02 3.00
CA ASN A 24 9.48 3.07 2.59
C ASN A 24 8.75 4.25 1.95
N LEU A 25 7.73 4.00 1.14
CA LEU A 25 6.88 5.04 0.55
C LEU A 25 6.24 5.89 1.66
N LEU A 26 5.60 5.26 2.65
CA LEU A 26 5.01 5.98 3.78
C LEU A 26 6.06 6.78 4.57
N ARG A 27 7.24 6.21 4.82
CA ARG A 27 8.34 6.94 5.47
C ARG A 27 8.82 8.15 4.67
N ASN A 28 8.87 8.04 3.34
CA ASN A 28 9.25 9.15 2.46
C ASN A 28 8.22 10.29 2.49
N HIS A 29 6.96 9.98 2.79
CA HIS A 29 5.90 10.97 3.06
C HIS A 29 5.96 11.54 4.49
N GLY A 30 7.00 11.23 5.27
CA GLY A 30 7.24 11.80 6.59
C GLY A 30 6.51 11.10 7.74
N PHE A 31 5.86 9.95 7.52
CA PHE A 31 5.19 9.22 8.59
C PHE A 31 6.19 8.57 9.54
N THR A 32 5.91 8.68 10.83
CA THR A 32 6.65 7.95 11.87
C THR A 32 6.38 6.45 11.79
N ASP A 33 7.25 5.62 12.37
CA ASP A 33 7.08 4.17 12.37
C ASP A 33 5.75 3.70 13.00
N GLU A 34 5.22 4.45 13.97
CA GLU A 34 3.92 4.15 14.58
C GLU A 34 2.76 4.45 13.61
N GLU A 35 2.81 5.59 12.92
CA GLU A 35 1.83 5.95 11.90
C GLU A 35 1.89 5.01 10.70
N VAL A 36 3.08 4.66 10.23
CA VAL A 36 3.30 3.67 9.16
C VAL A 36 2.61 2.36 9.49
N LYS A 37 2.74 1.84 10.73
CA LYS A 37 2.03 0.63 11.17
C LYS A 37 0.51 0.79 11.12
N LYS A 38 -0.02 1.92 11.60
CA LYS A 38 -1.47 2.20 11.59
C LYS A 38 -2.02 2.29 10.17
N ILE A 39 -1.34 3.04 9.30
CA ILE A 39 -1.72 3.23 7.90
C ILE A 39 -1.59 1.92 7.13
N LEU A 40 -0.50 1.18 7.29
CA LEU A 40 -0.32 -0.11 6.62
C LEU A 40 -1.42 -1.10 7.02
N ASN A 41 -1.77 -1.19 8.30
CA ASN A 41 -2.88 -2.03 8.75
C ASN A 41 -4.21 -1.60 8.13
N PHE A 42 -4.48 -0.30 8.03
CA PHE A 42 -5.66 0.22 7.36
C PHE A 42 -5.67 -0.14 5.87
N LEU A 43 -4.56 0.07 5.16
CA LEU A 43 -4.44 -0.25 3.74
C LEU A 43 -4.61 -1.76 3.49
N VAL A 44 -3.97 -2.62 4.29
CA VAL A 44 -4.13 -4.08 4.21
C VAL A 44 -5.57 -4.52 4.45
N LYS A 45 -6.30 -3.85 5.33
CA LYS A 45 -7.67 -4.22 5.66
C LYS A 45 -8.67 -3.90 4.53
N TYR A 46 -8.46 -2.80 3.81
CA TYR A 46 -9.46 -2.27 2.88
C TYR A 46 -9.02 -2.20 1.41
N PHE A 47 -7.72 -2.07 1.17
CA PHE A 47 -7.18 -1.61 -0.11
C PHE A 47 -6.07 -2.48 -0.70
N LEU A 48 -5.46 -3.37 0.08
CA LEU A 48 -4.38 -4.24 -0.38
C LEU A 48 -4.72 -5.71 -0.18
N GLU A 49 -4.23 -6.52 -1.12
CA GLU A 49 -4.17 -7.97 -0.99
C GLU A 49 -2.78 -8.36 -0.49
N VAL A 50 -2.70 -9.43 0.30
CA VAL A 50 -1.46 -9.93 0.90
C VAL A 50 -1.24 -11.37 0.46
N ASP A 51 -0.01 -11.74 0.09
CA ASP A 51 0.29 -13.12 -0.30
C ASP A 51 0.27 -14.09 0.90
N GLU A 52 0.33 -15.39 0.63
CA GLU A 52 0.30 -16.44 1.67
C GLU A 52 1.46 -16.35 2.67
N SER A 53 2.63 -15.87 2.22
CA SER A 53 3.82 -15.65 3.06
C SER A 53 3.77 -14.34 3.85
N ARG A 54 2.80 -13.48 3.58
CA ARG A 54 2.67 -12.10 4.10
C ARG A 54 3.85 -11.18 3.78
N GLY A 55 4.71 -11.58 2.85
CA GLY A 55 5.87 -10.82 2.42
C GLY A 55 5.55 -9.83 1.30
N LYS A 56 4.62 -10.22 0.41
CA LYS A 56 4.23 -9.41 -0.74
C LYS A 56 2.80 -8.91 -0.62
N ILE A 57 2.58 -7.74 -1.21
CA ILE A 57 1.30 -7.05 -1.25
C ILE A 57 1.05 -6.46 -2.63
N ARG A 58 -0.22 -6.27 -2.97
CA ARG A 58 -0.63 -5.59 -4.20
C ARG A 58 -1.92 -4.79 -3.95
N PRO A 59 -2.16 -3.71 -4.71
CA PRO A 59 -3.46 -3.04 -4.73
C PRO A 59 -4.60 -4.02 -4.98
N SER A 60 -5.68 -3.91 -4.21
CA SER A 60 -6.88 -4.70 -4.44
C SER A 60 -7.50 -4.33 -5.78
N LYS A 61 -8.23 -5.27 -6.38
CA LYS A 61 -8.96 -5.00 -7.63
C LYS A 61 -9.92 -3.81 -7.49
N SER A 62 -10.51 -3.61 -6.32
CA SER A 62 -11.42 -2.49 -6.05
C SER A 62 -10.68 -1.16 -5.99
N LEU A 63 -9.50 -1.10 -5.36
CA LEU A 63 -8.70 0.12 -5.34
C LEU A 63 -8.27 0.52 -6.75
N ARG A 64 -7.83 -0.45 -7.56
CA ARG A 64 -7.42 -0.17 -8.94
C ARG A 64 -8.51 0.49 -9.79
N LYS A 65 -9.74 -0.01 -9.70
CA LYS A 65 -10.90 0.59 -10.39
C LYS A 65 -11.19 2.04 -10.01
N LEU A 66 -10.72 2.51 -8.85
CA LEU A 66 -10.90 3.91 -8.43
C LEU A 66 -9.89 4.86 -9.08
N TYR A 67 -8.77 4.32 -9.59
CA TYR A 67 -7.65 5.07 -10.18
C TYR A 67 -7.41 4.72 -11.66
N GLU A 68 -8.31 3.95 -12.28
CA GLU A 68 -8.42 3.69 -13.73
C GLU A 68 -9.37 4.71 -14.37
#